data_AF-A0A952E8J7-F1
#
_entry.id   AF-A0A952E8J7-F1
#
_cell.length_a   1.000
_cell.length_b   1.000
_cell.length_c   1.000
_cell.angle_alpha   90.00
_cell.angle_beta   90.00
_cell.angle_gamma   90.00
#
_symmetry.space_group_name_H-M   'P 1'
#
loop_
_entity.id
_entity.type
_entity.pdbx_description
1 polymer ?
#
loop_
_entity_poly.entity_id
_entity_poly.type
_entity_poly.pdbx_seq_one_letter_code
_entity_poly.pdbx_strand_id
1 'polypeptide(L)'
;MCLYGALSPSSSGYNTQIKAFGEITSPSTRYVFVESAETRNWNSSHHFVIGAPEYTGNTQWGWWGPMAVNHGDSSVLGFCDGHSEVRKWRDRFTIERVDKLIAQGGGSYGIEYPPDGQTMDINYMAKGWAYRHLKGN
;
A
#
# COMPACT_ATOMS: atom_id res chain seq x y z
N MET A 1 -1.56 -9.83 4.53
CA MET A 1 -1.05 -10.94 3.69
C MET A 1 -2.08 -11.24 2.62
N CYS A 2 -1.63 -11.51 1.40
CA CYS A 2 -2.49 -12.00 0.30
C CYS A 2 -3.21 -13.30 0.68
N LEU A 3 -4.30 -13.59 -0.02
CA LEU A 3 -5.10 -14.80 0.11
C LEU A 3 -4.18 -16.04 0.09
N TYR A 4 -4.21 -16.85 1.16
CA TYR A 4 -3.64 -18.20 1.20
C TYR A 4 -2.12 -18.35 0.88
N GLY A 5 -1.29 -17.37 1.23
CA GLY A 5 0.14 -17.39 0.92
C GLY A 5 1.05 -18.24 1.85
N ALA A 6 0.59 -18.59 3.05
CA ALA A 6 1.34 -19.42 4.00
C ALA A 6 0.69 -20.81 4.11
N LEU A 7 1.22 -21.81 3.40
CA LEU A 7 0.62 -23.14 3.35
C LEU A 7 0.97 -24.04 4.56
N SER A 8 2.13 -23.81 5.18
CA SER A 8 2.57 -24.59 6.34
C SER A 8 1.96 -24.09 7.64
N PRO A 9 1.32 -24.94 8.47
CA PRO A 9 0.85 -24.59 9.81
C PRO A 9 1.96 -24.05 10.75
N SER A 10 3.22 -24.39 10.48
CA SER A 10 4.37 -23.88 11.24
C SER A 10 4.81 -22.47 10.85
N SER A 11 4.27 -21.89 9.77
CA SER A 11 4.59 -20.54 9.35
C SER A 11 3.93 -19.51 10.27
N SER A 12 4.67 -18.47 10.66
CA SER A 12 4.14 -17.32 11.40
C SER A 12 2.97 -16.62 10.67
N GLY A 13 2.91 -16.72 9.34
CA GLY A 13 1.83 -16.18 8.51
C GLY A 13 0.56 -17.05 8.48
N TYR A 14 0.62 -18.31 8.90
CA TYR A 14 -0.45 -19.29 8.63
C TYR A 14 -1.81 -18.90 9.22
N ASN A 15 -1.81 -18.31 10.41
CA ASN A 15 -3.02 -17.89 11.13
C ASN A 15 -3.39 -16.42 10.91
N THR A 16 -2.61 -15.67 10.13
CA THR A 16 -2.83 -14.23 9.88
C THR A 16 -3.24 -13.94 8.43
N GLN A 17 -3.37 -14.98 7.61
CA GLN A 17 -3.84 -14.89 6.23
C GLN A 17 -5.37 -15.03 6.15
N ILE A 18 -5.95 -14.41 5.12
CA ILE A 18 -7.31 -14.68 4.66
C ILE A 18 -7.28 -16.02 3.92
N LYS A 19 -8.18 -16.94 4.27
CA LYS A 19 -8.31 -18.29 3.70
C LYS A 19 -9.62 -18.46 2.91
N ALA A 20 -10.67 -17.73 3.30
CA ALA A 20 -11.96 -17.77 2.62
C ALA A 20 -12.44 -16.38 2.20
N PHE A 21 -13.23 -16.32 1.12
CA PHE A 21 -13.79 -15.06 0.62
C PHE A 21 -14.60 -14.31 1.69
N GLY A 22 -15.39 -15.04 2.49
CA GLY A 22 -16.20 -14.46 3.57
C GLY A 22 -15.40 -13.84 4.73
N GLU A 23 -14.08 -14.07 4.79
CA GLU A 23 -13.20 -13.43 5.79
C GLU A 23 -12.72 -12.04 5.35
N ILE A 24 -12.99 -11.64 4.09
CA ILE A 24 -12.68 -10.31 3.59
C ILE A 24 -13.65 -9.30 4.21
N THR A 25 -13.17 -8.59 5.22
CA THR A 25 -13.94 -7.51 5.87
C THR A 25 -13.83 -6.20 5.10
N SER A 26 -14.96 -5.51 4.94
CA SER A 26 -15.05 -4.20 4.24
C SER A 26 -14.52 -4.23 2.80
N PRO A 27 -15.07 -5.10 1.92
CA PRO A 27 -14.51 -5.35 0.59
C PRO A 27 -14.44 -4.11 -0.30
N SER A 28 -15.32 -3.12 -0.09
CA SER A 28 -15.29 -1.82 -0.77
C SER A 28 -14.16 -0.89 -0.35
N THR A 29 -13.41 -1.20 0.71
CA THR A 29 -12.26 -0.41 1.18
C THR A 29 -10.94 -1.16 0.99
N ARG A 30 -10.99 -2.50 0.89
CA ARG A 30 -9.80 -3.33 0.71
C ARG A 30 -9.40 -3.37 -0.76
N TYR A 31 -8.20 -2.91 -1.07
CA TYR A 31 -7.68 -2.98 -2.43
C TYR A 31 -7.00 -4.33 -2.72
N VAL A 32 -7.20 -4.83 -3.92
CA VAL A 32 -6.51 -5.98 -4.53
C VAL A 32 -5.53 -5.55 -5.62
N PHE A 33 -5.68 -4.33 -6.13
CA PHE A 33 -4.82 -3.72 -7.12
C PHE A 33 -4.47 -2.28 -6.71
N VAL A 34 -3.20 -1.93 -6.83
CA VAL A 34 -2.68 -0.60 -6.54
C VAL A 34 -1.70 -0.22 -7.64
N GLU A 35 -2.01 0.87 -8.35
CA GLU A 35 -1.08 1.44 -9.32
C GLU A 35 0.02 2.24 -8.59
N SER A 36 1.23 1.69 -8.56
CA SER A 36 2.42 2.34 -8.00
C SER A 36 3.31 2.91 -9.10
N ALA A 37 4.01 4.00 -8.82
CA ALA A 37 4.98 4.54 -9.77
C ALA A 37 6.23 3.67 -9.85
N GLU A 38 6.78 3.57 -11.06
CA GLU A 38 7.95 2.76 -11.38
C GLU A 38 8.68 3.39 -12.59
N THR A 39 10.01 3.34 -12.61
CA THR A 39 10.80 3.86 -13.76
C THR A 39 11.00 2.80 -14.84
N ARG A 40 10.75 1.54 -14.50
CA ARG A 40 10.71 0.42 -15.42
C ARG A 40 9.33 0.38 -16.09
N ASN A 41 9.28 0.02 -17.38
CA ASN A 41 8.01 -0.25 -18.09
C ASN A 41 7.23 -1.48 -17.54
N TRP A 42 7.61 -2.00 -16.37
CA TRP A 42 7.02 -3.14 -15.67
C TRP A 42 7.37 -3.05 -14.17
N ASN A 43 6.52 -3.59 -13.29
CA ASN A 43 6.79 -3.64 -11.85
C ASN A 43 7.63 -4.89 -11.51
N SER A 44 8.88 -4.69 -11.07
CA SER A 44 9.80 -5.82 -10.82
C SER A 44 9.59 -6.59 -9.54
N SER A 45 8.78 -6.07 -8.63
CA SER A 45 8.53 -6.71 -7.35
C SER A 45 7.16 -7.34 -7.31
N HIS A 46 6.28 -7.13 -8.29
CA HIS A 46 4.92 -7.68 -8.38
C HIS A 46 3.99 -7.32 -7.19
N HIS A 47 4.40 -6.47 -6.25
CA HIS A 47 3.59 -6.12 -5.09
C HIS A 47 3.78 -4.66 -4.68
N PHE A 48 2.67 -4.03 -4.29
CA PHE A 48 2.66 -2.77 -3.58
C PHE A 48 3.05 -2.99 -2.12
N VAL A 49 3.96 -2.16 -1.61
CA VAL A 49 4.39 -2.15 -0.21
C VAL A 49 4.18 -0.78 0.42
N ILE A 50 3.79 -0.79 1.69
CA ILE A 50 3.66 0.39 2.54
C ILE A 50 4.49 0.14 3.79
N GLY A 51 5.08 1.19 4.36
CA GLY A 51 5.79 1.16 5.64
C GLY A 51 4.80 1.01 6.78
N ALA A 52 4.25 -0.19 6.92
CA ALA A 52 3.21 -0.48 7.90
C ALA A 52 3.82 -0.55 9.32
N PRO A 53 3.13 -0.01 10.35
CA PRO A 53 3.56 -0.05 11.75
C PRO A 53 4.03 -1.43 12.22
N GLU A 54 3.34 -2.49 11.82
CA GLU A 54 3.64 -3.88 12.18
C GLU A 54 4.96 -4.42 11.64
N TYR A 55 5.44 -3.86 10.53
CA TYR A 55 6.67 -4.28 9.88
C TYR A 55 7.83 -3.40 10.36
N THR A 56 7.55 -2.12 10.56
CA THR A 56 8.55 -1.11 10.92
C THR A 56 8.82 -1.03 12.43
N GLY A 57 7.92 -1.52 13.27
CA GLY A 57 7.97 -1.30 14.72
C GLY A 57 7.70 0.14 15.14
N ASN A 58 7.15 0.96 14.23
CA ASN A 58 6.79 2.36 14.49
C ASN A 58 5.28 2.49 14.76
N THR A 59 4.83 3.68 15.18
CA THR A 59 3.41 4.02 15.37
C THR A 59 2.80 4.71 14.15
N GLN A 60 3.63 5.18 13.22
CA GLN A 60 3.23 5.94 12.04
C GLN A 60 3.27 5.08 10.77
N TRP A 61 2.39 5.37 9.83
CA TRP A 61 2.44 4.81 8.48
C TRP A 61 3.46 5.58 7.63
N GLY A 62 4.28 4.85 6.89
CA GLY A 62 5.26 5.41 5.96
C GLY A 62 5.02 4.95 4.52
N TRP A 63 5.49 5.74 3.55
CA TRP A 63 5.55 5.33 2.16
C TRP A 63 6.87 4.60 1.90
N TRP A 64 6.79 3.40 1.34
CA TRP A 64 7.97 2.66 0.89
C TRP A 64 8.25 2.93 -0.60
N GLY A 65 7.23 2.78 -1.45
CA GLY A 65 7.28 3.17 -2.85
C GLY A 65 6.51 4.46 -3.13
N PRO A 66 6.76 5.12 -4.28
CA PRO A 66 5.92 6.20 -4.78
C PRO A 66 4.60 5.68 -5.39
N MET A 67 3.55 6.49 -5.33
CA MET A 67 2.27 6.24 -5.99
C MET A 67 2.31 6.74 -7.43
N ALA A 68 1.55 6.11 -8.34
CA ALA A 68 1.46 6.61 -9.70
C ALA A 68 0.72 7.97 -9.75
N VAL A 69 1.23 8.91 -10.54
CA VAL A 69 0.67 10.27 -10.67
C VAL A 69 0.34 10.62 -12.12
N ASN A 70 0.53 9.67 -13.04
CA ASN A 70 0.50 9.87 -14.49
C ASN A 70 -0.88 10.28 -15.05
N HIS A 71 -1.94 10.18 -14.25
CA HIS A 71 -3.31 10.54 -14.62
C HIS A 71 -3.78 11.87 -14.02
N GLY A 72 -2.88 12.86 -13.89
CA GLY A 72 -3.22 14.18 -13.32
C GLY A 72 -3.22 14.15 -11.80
N ASP A 73 -2.11 13.67 -11.24
CA ASP A 73 -1.87 13.42 -9.82
C ASP A 73 -2.75 12.33 -9.22
N SER A 74 -3.07 11.31 -10.01
CA SER A 74 -3.91 10.18 -9.56
C SER A 74 -3.37 8.82 -9.95
N SER A 75 -3.73 7.82 -9.14
CA SER A 75 -3.56 6.39 -9.40
C SER A 75 -4.90 5.69 -9.59
N VAL A 76 -4.89 4.53 -10.24
CA VAL A 76 -6.03 3.59 -10.25
C VAL A 76 -5.90 2.57 -9.13
N LEU A 77 -6.97 2.39 -8.36
CA LEU A 77 -7.11 1.37 -7.33
C LEU A 77 -8.23 0.40 -7.71
N GLY A 78 -8.06 -0.89 -7.41
CA GLY A 78 -9.08 -1.92 -7.58
C GLY A 78 -9.37 -2.62 -6.26
N PHE A 79 -10.65 -2.87 -5.96
CA PHE A 79 -11.12 -3.30 -4.64
C PHE A 79 -11.68 -4.73 -4.62
N CYS A 80 -11.79 -5.30 -3.42
CA CYS A 80 -12.23 -6.68 -3.22
C CYS A 80 -13.70 -6.94 -3.58
N ASP A 81 -14.54 -5.91 -3.67
CA ASP A 81 -15.93 -6.02 -4.16
C ASP A 81 -16.04 -5.89 -5.70
N GLY A 82 -14.92 -5.68 -6.39
CA GLY A 82 -14.82 -5.63 -7.84
C GLY A 82 -14.90 -4.23 -8.46
N HIS A 83 -15.10 -3.16 -7.68
CA HIS A 83 -15.06 -1.81 -8.23
C HIS A 83 -13.63 -1.28 -8.37
N SER A 84 -13.49 -0.17 -9.10
CA SER A 84 -12.25 0.60 -9.22
C SER A 84 -12.47 2.08 -8.90
N GLU A 85 -11.43 2.74 -8.40
CA GLU A 85 -11.40 4.18 -8.11
C GLU A 85 -10.20 4.82 -8.82
N VAL A 86 -10.41 5.98 -9.45
CA VAL A 86 -9.32 6.90 -9.80
C VAL A 86 -9.08 7.80 -8.59
N ARG A 87 -8.01 7.52 -7.86
CA ARG A 87 -7.67 8.22 -6.62
C ARG A 87 -6.76 9.40 -6.91
N LYS A 88 -7.29 10.61 -6.81
CA LYS A 88 -6.46 11.83 -6.84
C LYS A 88 -5.75 12.07 -5.52
N TRP A 89 -4.42 12.15 -5.57
CA TRP A 89 -3.56 12.44 -4.44
C TRP A 89 -3.64 13.92 -4.07
N ARG A 90 -3.52 14.21 -2.77
CA ARG A 90 -3.70 15.55 -2.20
C ARG A 90 -2.45 16.07 -1.53
N ASP A 91 -1.68 15.17 -0.95
CA ASP A 91 -0.47 15.52 -0.22
C ASP A 91 0.67 15.71 -1.22
N ARG A 92 1.34 16.86 -1.16
CA ARG A 92 2.51 17.12 -2.02
C ARG A 92 3.60 16.08 -1.78
N PHE A 93 3.76 15.63 -0.53
CA PHE A 93 4.66 14.55 -0.16
C PHE A 93 4.37 13.25 -0.92
N THR A 94 3.12 12.95 -1.25
CA THR A 94 2.78 11.77 -2.05
C THR A 94 3.13 11.99 -3.52
N ILE A 95 2.78 13.15 -4.08
CA ILE A 95 2.95 13.49 -5.50
C ILE A 95 4.44 13.60 -5.88
N GLU A 96 5.21 14.35 -5.10
CA GLU A 96 6.61 14.69 -5.40
C GLU A 96 7.57 13.48 -5.25
N ARG A 97 7.12 12.36 -4.68
CA ARG A 97 7.92 11.13 -4.60
C ARG A 97 8.18 10.49 -5.95
N VAL A 98 7.33 10.72 -6.96
CA VAL A 98 7.58 10.26 -8.33
C VAL A 98 8.73 11.05 -8.95
N ASP A 99 8.76 12.37 -8.75
CA ASP A 99 9.87 13.20 -9.21
C ASP A 99 11.18 12.77 -8.56
N LYS A 100 11.15 12.47 -7.26
CA LYS A 100 12.29 11.92 -6.53
C LYS A 100 12.74 10.57 -7.12
N LEU A 101 11.81 9.67 -7.44
CA LEU A 101 12.10 8.38 -8.07
C LEU A 101 12.82 8.57 -9.41
N ILE A 102 12.33 9.49 -10.26
CA ILE A 102 12.90 9.80 -11.57
C ILE A 102 14.30 10.39 -11.42
N ALA A 103 14.48 11.36 -10.51
CA ALA A 103 15.75 12.05 -10.30
C ALA A 103 16.84 11.15 -9.71
N GLN A 104 16.48 10.19 -8.84
CA GLN A 104 17.42 9.34 -8.10
C GLN A 104 17.67 7.97 -8.73
N GLY A 105 17.02 7.64 -9.86
CA GLY A 105 17.34 6.44 -10.63
C GLY A 105 16.89 5.12 -9.99
N GLY A 106 15.70 5.08 -9.37
CA GLY A 106 15.07 3.82 -8.95
C GLY A 106 15.78 3.04 -7.84
N GLY A 107 16.76 3.63 -7.14
CA GLY A 107 17.54 2.95 -6.09
C GLY A 107 17.13 3.25 -4.64
N SER A 108 16.41 4.35 -4.39
CA SER A 108 16.03 4.77 -3.03
C SER A 108 14.70 4.15 -2.59
N TYR A 109 14.67 2.86 -2.28
CA TYR A 109 13.51 2.19 -1.66
C TYR A 109 13.59 2.20 -0.13
N GLY A 110 13.71 3.39 0.45
CA GLY A 110 13.60 3.60 1.89
C GLY A 110 12.16 3.88 2.31
N ILE A 111 11.81 3.51 3.54
CA ILE A 111 10.55 3.93 4.15
C ILE A 111 10.71 5.40 4.57
N GLU A 112 9.84 6.27 4.09
CA GLU A 112 9.81 7.68 4.50
C GLU A 112 8.42 8.03 5.03
N TYR A 113 8.43 8.83 6.10
CA TYR A 113 7.23 9.22 6.81
C TYR A 113 6.79 10.61 6.33
N PRO A 114 5.51 10.80 5.99
CA PRO A 114 5.03 12.11 5.60
C PRO A 114 5.17 13.13 6.74
N PRO A 115 5.49 14.39 6.44
CA PRO A 115 5.51 15.44 7.44
C PRO A 115 4.09 15.76 7.94
N ASP A 116 4.01 16.49 9.06
CA ASP A 116 2.75 16.95 9.61
C ASP A 116 1.92 17.72 8.58
N GLY A 117 0.62 17.46 8.55
CA GLY A 117 -0.31 18.06 7.59
C GLY A 117 -0.33 17.42 6.20
N GLN A 118 0.53 16.42 5.93
CA GLN A 118 0.59 15.71 4.64
C GLN A 118 0.34 14.21 4.78
N THR A 119 -0.63 13.85 5.62
CA THR A 119 -0.93 12.44 5.96
C THR A 119 -2.26 11.94 5.40
N MET A 120 -3.00 12.74 4.63
CA MET A 120 -4.32 12.37 4.11
C MET A 120 -4.25 11.12 3.21
N ASP A 121 -3.27 11.06 2.33
CA ASP A 121 -3.11 10.01 1.34
C ASP A 121 -2.59 8.72 1.97
N ILE A 122 -1.58 8.80 2.84
CA ILE A 122 -1.08 7.63 3.57
C ILE A 122 -2.17 7.06 4.47
N ASN A 123 -2.98 7.91 5.12
CA ASN A 123 -4.07 7.46 5.98
C ASN A 123 -5.20 6.81 5.17
N TYR A 124 -5.45 7.27 3.95
CA TYR A 124 -6.39 6.62 3.04
C TYR A 124 -5.91 5.20 2.69
N MET A 125 -4.65 5.03 2.29
CA MET A 125 -4.11 3.70 1.98
C MET A 125 -4.04 2.80 3.21
N ALA A 126 -3.66 3.35 4.37
CA ALA A 126 -3.64 2.62 5.64
C ALA A 126 -5.02 2.04 6.02
N LYS A 127 -6.12 2.77 5.76
CA LYS A 127 -7.48 2.25 5.97
C LYS A 127 -7.80 1.03 5.09
N GLY A 128 -7.28 1.02 3.87
CA GLY A 128 -7.44 -0.09 2.93
C GLY A 128 -6.52 -1.27 3.21
N TRP A 129 -5.41 -1.06 3.92
CA TRP A 129 -4.38 -2.08 4.16
C TRP A 129 -4.92 -3.34 4.85
N ALA A 130 -4.67 -4.48 4.22
CA ALA A 130 -5.29 -5.75 4.59
C ALA A 130 -4.80 -6.32 5.93
N TYR A 131 -3.55 -6.05 6.33
CA TYR A 131 -2.99 -6.60 7.56
C TYR A 131 -3.33 -5.70 8.75
N ARG A 132 -3.90 -6.27 9.80
CA ARG A 132 -4.13 -5.59 11.09
C ARG A 132 -3.36 -6.35 12.15
N HIS A 133 -2.16 -5.88 12.49
CA HIS A 133 -1.31 -6.54 13.48
C HIS A 133 -1.77 -6.34 14.92
N LEU A 134 -2.70 -5.40 15.15
CA LEU A 134 -3.24 -5.14 16.47
C LEU A 134 -4.74 -5.40 16.40
N LYS A 135 -5.18 -6.51 16.98
CA LYS A 135 -6.54 -6.55 17.53
C LYS A 135 -6.54 -5.46 18.61
N GLY A 136 -7.28 -4.38 18.37
CA GLY A 136 -7.67 -3.51 19.47
C GLY A 136 -8.35 -4.37 20.52
N ASN A 137 -7.98 -4.13 21.79
CA ASN A 137 -8.75 -4.61 22.94
C ASN A 137 -10.22 -4.19 22.81
#